data_AF-A0A7S0MV87-F1
#
_entry.id   AF-A0A7S0MV87-F1
#
_cell.length_a   1.000
_cell.length_b   1.000
_cell.length_c   1.000
_cell.angle_alpha   90.00
_cell.angle_beta   90.00
_cell.angle_gamma   90.00
#
_symmetry.space_group_name_H-M   'P 1'
#
loop_
_entity.id
_entity.type
_entity.pdbx_description
1 polymer ?
#
loop_
_entity_poly.entity_id
_entity_poly.type
_entity_poly.pdbx_seq_one_letter_code
_entity_poly.pdbx_strand_id
1 'polypeptide(L)'
;MRAKSGSSKKEDGRHGSKKRIQKIVGIATLVITALFAVTATRPQSVQVWKLPSTASSQLVLPFHQSLQDPRLQSTHEPVEEAEEHEKGDEGGAESEREEKIKEWWAFTFVTIIIIFSVSFESGVEYVRHGVPEELQEVIAALLEELTTLGFLGFAFFLTTVEINDQPSLIESLSLYSLGEREALAELFEGLHYLVFTISLSYIFCTLGGMYDFQYGEGGSVSWGLYDEAGKQTSGAAEYIALMQVDCDNPCGSIWVEWSKNDKQLQAEYLRLRARFIDENKEPELSFDFDFRQYLQRRTAEVFSSLVGISLYDWLATWLFLLAVWLVLAGGDVGQTHTNVLLYLLVLVLIFSFTVCLLAKLVWIKAQLLPRLNPATAATRAETAQRAAEAARGLLSAGLYYSQRLAPRGAAEWQGAVRKALSKAAEELFGRATDGGTRQERLFWLGPAGPAAMLHMLRLTMLWTIISLALLLSHSVGAMSALGPERRAVGWLILTVVAIVHILAIRLVYAAARTYALCVSVGSLRDSELVESIHREQRLAKCAQATDMLRTLHYYLEQTRSIRRLLEGDPDAASAGAG
;
A
#
# COMPACT_ATOMS: atom_id res chain seq x y z
N MET A 1 71.81 3.45 38.52
CA MET A 1 71.31 3.75 37.16
C MET A 1 70.81 2.47 36.50
N ARG A 2 69.48 2.28 36.39
CA ARG A 2 68.85 1.44 35.36
C ARG A 2 67.34 1.69 35.34
N ALA A 3 66.87 2.34 34.28
CA ALA A 3 65.47 2.61 34.02
C ALA A 3 64.73 1.30 33.63
N LYS A 4 63.51 1.11 34.15
CA LYS A 4 62.58 0.07 33.72
C LYS A 4 61.55 0.70 32.77
N SER A 5 61.56 0.25 31.52
CA SER A 5 60.55 0.57 30.50
C SER A 5 59.31 -0.30 30.71
N GLY A 6 58.14 0.34 30.82
CA GLY A 6 56.84 -0.32 30.74
C GLY A 6 56.19 -0.03 29.39
N SER A 7 55.84 -1.07 28.64
CA SER A 7 54.88 -1.02 27.53
C SER A 7 54.52 -2.45 27.13
N SER A 8 53.22 -2.79 27.19
CA SER A 8 52.50 -3.73 26.31
C SER A 8 51.40 -4.47 27.08
N LYS A 9 50.17 -3.95 26.99
CA LYS A 9 48.93 -4.72 27.21
C LYS A 9 47.72 -3.95 26.69
N LYS A 10 47.50 -3.97 25.36
CA LYS A 10 46.26 -3.48 24.74
C LYS A 10 46.10 -4.00 23.31
N GLU A 11 45.91 -5.32 23.12
CA GLU A 11 45.59 -5.84 21.77
C GLU A 11 44.58 -7.01 21.69
N ASP A 12 44.07 -7.56 22.80
CA ASP A 12 43.17 -8.74 22.73
C ASP A 12 41.66 -8.45 22.51
N GLY A 13 41.25 -7.19 22.39
CA GLY A 13 39.82 -6.83 22.25
C GLY A 13 39.22 -7.01 20.85
N ARG A 14 40.05 -7.10 19.80
CA ARG A 14 39.57 -6.96 18.40
C ARG A 14 39.07 -8.28 17.77
N HIS A 15 39.44 -9.43 18.33
CA HIS A 15 39.08 -10.75 17.79
C HIS A 15 37.65 -11.21 18.17
N GLY A 16 37.09 -10.72 19.27
CA GLY A 16 35.74 -11.09 19.72
C GLY A 16 34.60 -10.50 18.87
N SER A 17 34.79 -9.30 18.31
CA SER A 17 33.77 -8.59 17.53
C SER A 17 33.52 -9.26 16.16
N LYS A 18 34.58 -9.72 15.48
CA LYS A 18 34.48 -10.40 14.17
C LYS A 18 33.63 -11.67 14.23
N LYS A 19 33.74 -12.46 15.31
CA LYS A 19 32.95 -13.69 15.50
C LYS A 19 31.45 -13.42 15.75
N ARG A 20 31.10 -12.28 16.36
CA ARG A 20 29.69 -11.90 16.56
C ARG A 20 29.05 -11.42 15.26
N ILE A 21 29.78 -10.63 14.47
CA ILE A 21 29.30 -10.14 13.16
C ILE A 21 29.11 -11.31 12.19
N GLN A 22 30.03 -12.29 12.14
CA GLN A 22 29.85 -13.50 11.31
C GLN A 22 28.62 -14.33 11.69
N LYS A 23 28.29 -14.45 12.99
CA LYS A 23 27.09 -15.16 13.43
C LYS A 23 25.80 -14.45 13.01
N ILE A 24 25.76 -13.12 13.11
CA ILE A 24 24.60 -12.31 12.71
C ILE A 24 24.39 -12.39 11.19
N VAL A 25 25.47 -12.27 10.40
CA VAL A 25 25.42 -12.42 8.94
C VAL A 25 24.95 -13.83 8.55
N GLY A 26 25.45 -14.88 9.20
CA GLY A 26 25.03 -16.25 8.92
C GLY A 26 23.54 -16.51 9.17
N ILE A 27 22.97 -15.94 10.23
CA ILE A 27 21.54 -16.04 10.53
C ILE A 27 20.71 -15.27 9.48
N ALA A 28 21.13 -14.06 9.12
CA ALA A 28 20.45 -13.25 8.10
C ALA A 28 20.47 -13.93 6.72
N THR A 29 21.60 -14.50 6.30
CA THR A 29 21.70 -15.25 5.04
C THR A 29 20.78 -16.47 5.04
N LEU A 30 20.70 -17.21 6.14
CA LEU A 30 19.84 -18.40 6.24
C LEU A 30 18.35 -18.07 6.17
N VAL A 31 17.94 -16.93 6.76
CA VAL A 31 16.56 -16.41 6.66
C VAL A 31 16.25 -15.96 5.22
N ILE A 32 17.18 -15.26 4.56
CA ILE A 32 17.01 -14.83 3.16
C ILE A 32 16.93 -16.03 2.21
N THR A 33 17.79 -17.05 2.39
CA THR A 33 17.75 -18.26 1.56
C THR A 33 16.47 -19.07 1.79
N ALA A 34 15.95 -19.14 3.02
CA ALA A 34 14.66 -19.77 3.31
C ALA A 34 13.50 -19.01 2.65
N LEU A 35 13.53 -17.68 2.63
CA LEU A 35 12.54 -16.85 1.94
C LEU A 35 12.60 -17.01 0.41
N PHE A 36 13.78 -17.18 -0.19
CA PHE A 36 13.95 -17.46 -1.63
C PHE A 36 13.50 -18.86 -2.04
N ALA A 37 13.72 -19.87 -1.19
CA ALA A 37 13.24 -21.23 -1.45
C ALA A 37 11.69 -21.30 -1.47
N VAL A 38 11.04 -20.40 -0.74
CA VAL A 38 9.57 -20.29 -0.66
C VAL A 38 8.96 -19.60 -1.88
N THR A 39 9.63 -18.58 -2.45
CA THR A 39 9.10 -17.88 -3.64
C THR A 39 9.29 -18.68 -4.93
N ALA A 40 10.12 -19.72 -4.93
CA ALA A 40 10.40 -20.57 -6.08
C ALA A 40 9.37 -21.71 -6.31
N THR A 41 8.38 -21.90 -5.43
CA THR A 41 7.32 -22.90 -5.66
C THR A 41 6.26 -22.35 -6.62
N ARG A 42 6.38 -22.76 -7.89
CA ARG A 42 5.50 -22.41 -9.02
C ARG A 42 4.00 -22.58 -8.73
N PRO A 43 3.14 -21.62 -9.12
CA PRO A 43 1.77 -21.92 -9.52
C PRO A 43 1.77 -22.56 -10.92
N GLN A 44 1.02 -23.66 -11.08
CA GLN A 44 0.81 -24.33 -12.35
C GLN A 44 -0.10 -23.51 -13.28
N SER A 45 0.38 -23.31 -14.52
CA SER A 45 -0.36 -22.97 -15.75
C SER A 45 -1.52 -21.96 -15.67
N VAL A 46 -1.19 -20.67 -15.73
CA VAL A 46 -2.10 -19.65 -16.29
C VAL A 46 -1.78 -19.48 -17.77
N GLN A 47 -2.80 -19.58 -18.62
CA GLN A 47 -2.66 -19.43 -20.07
C GLN A 47 -2.13 -18.05 -20.43
N VAL A 48 -1.03 -18.03 -21.19
CA VAL A 48 -0.37 -16.83 -21.70
C VAL A 48 -1.25 -16.21 -22.78
N TRP A 49 -1.85 -15.05 -22.49
CA TRP A 49 -2.42 -14.19 -23.49
C TRP A 49 -1.29 -13.59 -24.35
N LYS A 50 -1.27 -13.94 -25.64
CA LYS A 50 -0.38 -13.35 -26.63
C LYS A 50 -0.90 -11.96 -27.00
N LEU A 51 -0.16 -10.91 -26.61
CA LEU A 51 -0.32 -9.56 -27.16
C LEU A 51 0.43 -9.45 -28.51
N PRO A 52 -0.09 -8.64 -29.46
CA PRO A 52 0.49 -8.49 -30.79
C PRO A 52 1.75 -7.64 -30.75
N SER A 53 2.80 -8.11 -31.44
CA SER A 53 4.05 -7.41 -31.68
C SER A 53 3.88 -6.38 -32.80
N THR A 54 4.03 -5.09 -32.50
CA THR A 54 4.30 -4.09 -33.54
C THR A 54 5.33 -3.06 -33.10
N ALA A 55 6.36 -3.00 -33.94
CA ALA A 55 7.15 -1.83 -34.34
C ALA A 55 8.05 -1.14 -33.30
N SER A 56 9.27 -1.67 -33.26
CA SER A 56 10.52 -1.00 -32.90
C SER A 56 10.91 0.06 -33.94
N SER A 57 11.14 1.30 -33.50
CA SER A 57 11.90 2.32 -34.24
C SER A 57 12.96 2.91 -33.32
N GLN A 58 14.21 2.77 -33.75
CA GLN A 58 15.43 3.22 -33.11
C GLN A 58 15.55 4.75 -33.20
N LEU A 59 15.88 5.41 -32.09
CA LEU A 59 16.46 6.76 -32.11
C LEU A 59 17.77 6.72 -31.31
N VAL A 60 18.88 6.70 -32.04
CA VAL A 60 20.24 6.81 -31.51
C VAL A 60 20.63 8.28 -31.55
N LEU A 61 20.92 8.88 -30.39
CA LEU A 61 21.56 10.19 -30.30
C LEU A 61 23.05 10.01 -29.91
N PRO A 62 24.00 10.68 -30.59
CA PRO A 62 25.40 10.60 -30.24
C PRO A 62 25.75 11.55 -29.09
N PHE A 63 26.43 11.01 -28.08
CA PHE A 63 26.98 11.75 -26.94
C PHE A 63 28.36 12.31 -27.33
N HIS A 64 28.53 13.62 -27.24
CA HIS A 64 29.75 14.34 -27.56
C HIS A 64 30.75 14.19 -26.40
N GLN A 65 31.82 13.40 -26.61
CA GLN A 65 32.87 13.19 -25.62
C GLN A 65 33.96 14.25 -25.81
N SER A 66 34.06 15.15 -24.83
CA SER A 66 35.15 16.13 -24.70
C SER A 66 36.46 15.41 -24.39
N LEU A 67 37.38 15.42 -25.34
CA LEU A 67 38.77 15.00 -25.18
C LEU A 67 39.54 16.15 -24.52
N GLN A 68 39.93 15.98 -23.26
CA GLN A 68 41.02 16.75 -22.65
C GLN A 68 42.34 16.19 -23.16
N ASP A 69 43.07 17.01 -23.90
CA ASP A 69 44.40 16.72 -24.44
C ASP A 69 45.46 17.27 -23.48
N PRO A 70 46.27 16.43 -22.80
CA PRO A 70 47.27 16.91 -21.86
C PRO A 70 48.62 16.94 -22.54
N ARG A 71 48.88 17.94 -23.39
CA ARG A 71 50.21 18.22 -23.94
C ARG A 71 50.24 19.61 -24.58
N LEU A 72 50.75 20.59 -23.85
CA LEU A 72 51.56 21.71 -24.37
C LEU A 72 52.15 22.48 -23.19
N GLN A 73 53.30 21.98 -22.72
CA GLN A 73 54.33 22.81 -22.09
C GLN A 73 55.24 23.31 -23.22
N SER A 74 55.28 24.62 -23.47
CA SER A 74 56.54 25.27 -23.86
C SER A 74 56.44 26.80 -23.76
N THR A 75 57.40 27.33 -23.00
CA THR A 75 58.14 28.58 -23.24
C THR A 75 57.39 29.91 -23.11
N HIS A 76 57.54 30.47 -21.90
CA HIS A 76 57.64 31.90 -21.65
C HIS A 76 58.78 32.53 -22.49
N GLU A 77 58.44 33.58 -23.24
CA GLU A 77 59.32 34.74 -23.47
C GLU A 77 58.56 36.00 -23.02
N PRO A 78 59.21 36.93 -22.30
CA PRO A 78 58.61 38.22 -21.98
C PRO A 78 58.93 39.20 -23.10
N VAL A 79 57.89 39.64 -23.82
CA VAL A 79 57.96 40.85 -24.65
C VAL A 79 57.20 41.94 -23.90
N GLU A 80 57.96 42.80 -23.22
CA GLU A 80 57.54 44.16 -22.92
C GLU A 80 57.52 44.92 -24.25
N GLU A 81 56.35 45.36 -24.70
CA GLU A 81 56.23 46.67 -25.34
C GLU A 81 54.80 47.16 -25.20
N ALA A 82 54.72 48.40 -24.72
CA ALA A 82 53.51 49.12 -24.43
C ALA A 82 52.82 49.54 -25.73
N GLU A 83 51.51 49.35 -25.81
CA GLU A 83 50.66 50.25 -26.60
C GLU A 83 49.28 50.40 -25.96
N GLU A 84 48.89 51.67 -25.89
CA GLU A 84 47.77 52.21 -25.16
C GLU A 84 46.44 52.01 -25.91
N HIS A 85 45.35 52.01 -25.14
CA HIS A 85 44.05 52.55 -25.55
C HIS A 85 43.32 51.92 -26.75
N GLU A 86 42.56 50.86 -26.49
CA GLU A 86 41.19 50.72 -27.01
C GLU A 86 40.33 49.87 -26.04
N LYS A 87 40.05 50.43 -24.86
CA LYS A 87 38.96 49.94 -23.98
C LYS A 87 37.64 50.52 -24.51
N GLY A 88 37.03 49.84 -25.47
CA GLY A 88 35.75 50.25 -26.05
C GLY A 88 34.90 49.06 -26.44
N ASP A 89 33.80 48.87 -25.70
CA ASP A 89 32.53 48.32 -26.21
C ASP A 89 32.37 46.81 -26.48
N GLU A 90 33.34 45.94 -26.20
CA GLU A 90 33.14 44.48 -26.37
C GLU A 90 32.36 43.79 -25.22
N GLY A 91 32.19 44.46 -24.08
CA GLY A 91 31.46 43.91 -22.92
C GLY A 91 29.93 43.88 -23.05
N GLY A 92 29.35 44.67 -23.96
CA GLY A 92 27.89 44.72 -24.15
C GLY A 92 27.34 43.48 -24.86
N ALA A 93 28.08 42.93 -25.84
CA ALA A 93 27.63 41.82 -26.66
C ALA A 93 27.58 40.48 -25.90
N GLU A 94 28.46 40.26 -24.93
CA GLU A 94 28.43 39.06 -24.09
C GLU A 94 27.27 39.09 -23.08
N SER A 95 27.01 40.24 -22.45
CA SER A 95 25.88 40.40 -21.52
C SER A 95 24.53 40.15 -22.19
N GLU A 96 24.32 40.71 -23.40
CA GLU A 96 23.09 40.47 -24.16
C GLU A 96 22.89 38.99 -24.55
N ARG A 97 23.98 38.25 -24.78
CA ARG A 97 23.91 36.83 -25.15
C ARG A 97 23.53 35.98 -23.95
N GLU A 98 24.08 36.28 -22.76
CA GLU A 98 23.71 35.58 -21.53
C GLU A 98 22.24 35.80 -21.16
N GLU A 99 21.73 37.02 -21.29
CA GLU A 99 20.31 37.34 -21.06
C GLU A 99 19.40 36.55 -21.99
N LYS A 100 19.70 36.53 -23.30
CA LYS A 100 18.95 35.72 -24.30
C LYS A 100 18.97 34.22 -23.97
N ILE A 101 20.09 33.69 -23.48
CA ILE A 101 20.19 32.29 -23.06
C ILE A 101 19.32 32.02 -21.83
N LYS A 102 19.37 32.91 -20.82
CA LYS A 102 18.54 32.81 -19.60
C LYS A 102 17.05 32.88 -19.93
N GLU A 103 16.64 33.79 -20.80
CA GLU A 103 15.27 33.91 -21.29
C GLU A 103 14.80 32.62 -22.00
N TRP A 104 15.64 32.05 -22.87
CA TRP A 104 15.31 30.82 -23.59
C TRP A 104 15.18 29.62 -22.65
N TRP A 105 16.08 29.49 -21.66
CA TRP A 105 15.97 28.47 -20.63
C TRP A 105 14.72 28.66 -19.77
N ALA A 106 14.42 29.88 -19.34
CA ALA A 106 13.20 30.19 -18.59
C ALA A 106 11.95 29.78 -19.37
N PHE A 107 11.87 30.14 -20.66
CA PHE A 107 10.78 29.71 -21.54
C PHE A 107 10.69 28.19 -21.68
N THR A 108 11.83 27.51 -21.81
CA THR A 108 11.91 26.05 -21.90
C THR A 108 11.42 25.38 -20.62
N PHE A 109 11.84 25.86 -19.44
CA PHE A 109 11.38 25.35 -18.16
C PHE A 109 9.89 25.56 -17.96
N VAL A 110 9.37 26.75 -18.27
CA VAL A 110 7.92 27.03 -18.20
C VAL A 110 7.14 26.07 -19.11
N THR A 111 7.62 25.83 -20.34
CA THR A 111 6.99 24.88 -21.27
C THR A 111 6.98 23.46 -20.72
N ILE A 112 8.11 23.01 -20.16
CA ILE A 112 8.23 21.69 -19.53
C ILE A 112 7.25 21.56 -18.34
N ILE A 113 7.18 22.57 -17.47
CA ILE A 113 6.27 22.60 -16.32
C ILE A 113 4.81 22.51 -16.79
N ILE A 114 4.42 23.27 -17.82
CA ILE A 114 3.06 23.22 -18.39
C ILE A 114 2.75 21.81 -18.92
N ILE A 115 3.67 21.20 -19.67
CA ILE A 115 3.50 19.84 -20.20
C ILE A 115 3.34 18.82 -19.05
N PHE A 116 4.17 18.91 -18.01
CA PHE A 116 4.06 18.03 -16.85
C PHE A 116 2.75 18.24 -16.08
N SER A 117 2.31 19.48 -15.88
CA SER A 117 1.04 19.78 -15.21
C SER A 117 -0.16 19.22 -15.98
N VAL A 118 -0.22 19.43 -17.30
CA VAL A 118 -1.27 18.86 -18.16
C VAL A 118 -1.22 17.33 -18.16
N SER A 119 -0.02 16.75 -18.23
CA SER A 119 0.17 15.29 -18.19
C SER A 119 -0.24 14.69 -16.84
N PHE A 120 0.04 15.39 -15.74
CA PHE A 120 -0.35 15.00 -14.41
C PHE A 120 -1.87 15.04 -14.24
N GLU A 121 -2.51 16.14 -14.64
CA GLU A 121 -3.97 16.27 -14.61
C GLU A 121 -4.66 15.18 -15.45
N SER A 122 -4.16 14.97 -16.68
CA SER A 122 -4.63 13.90 -17.56
C SER A 122 -4.44 12.51 -16.94
N GLY A 123 -3.30 12.29 -16.26
CA GLY A 123 -3.02 11.04 -15.55
C GLY A 123 -3.95 10.81 -14.36
N VAL A 124 -4.24 11.86 -13.58
CA VAL A 124 -5.20 11.81 -12.48
C VAL A 124 -6.60 11.51 -13.00
N GLU A 125 -7.02 12.17 -14.08
CA GLU A 125 -8.31 11.91 -14.71
C GLU A 125 -8.40 10.46 -15.23
N TYR A 126 -7.34 9.97 -15.89
CA TYR A 126 -7.27 8.58 -16.35
C TYR A 126 -7.39 7.58 -15.20
N VAL A 127 -6.68 7.81 -14.10
CA VAL A 127 -6.76 6.97 -12.90
C VAL A 127 -8.15 7.02 -12.27
N ARG A 128 -8.77 8.21 -12.16
CA ARG A 128 -10.13 8.36 -11.61
C ARG A 128 -11.18 7.60 -12.41
N HIS A 129 -11.08 7.62 -13.74
CA HIS A 129 -12.01 6.89 -14.62
C HIS A 129 -11.75 5.38 -14.65
N GLY A 130 -10.50 4.95 -14.48
CA GLY A 130 -10.12 3.54 -14.47
C GLY A 130 -10.42 2.80 -13.16
N VAL A 131 -10.74 3.53 -12.09
CA VAL A 131 -10.93 2.98 -10.75
C VAL A 131 -12.43 2.94 -10.40
N PRO A 132 -12.93 1.83 -9.82
CA PRO A 132 -14.31 1.72 -9.32
C PRO A 132 -14.66 2.84 -8.35
N GLU A 133 -15.94 3.23 -8.33
CA GLU A 133 -16.46 4.34 -7.53
C GLU A 133 -16.07 4.22 -6.05
N GLU A 134 -16.07 3.00 -5.49
CA GLU A 134 -15.72 2.77 -4.09
C GLU A 134 -14.28 3.16 -3.76
N LEU A 135 -13.36 2.99 -4.72
CA LEU A 135 -11.93 3.27 -4.53
C LEU A 135 -11.56 4.72 -4.88
N GLN A 136 -12.50 5.55 -5.33
CA GLN A 136 -12.25 6.96 -5.63
C GLN A 136 -11.83 7.74 -4.38
N GLU A 137 -12.32 7.35 -3.20
CA GLU A 137 -11.90 7.92 -1.91
C GLU A 137 -10.41 7.73 -1.65
N VAL A 138 -9.84 6.58 -2.06
CA VAL A 138 -8.40 6.30 -1.93
C VAL A 138 -7.59 7.24 -2.83
N ILE A 139 -8.08 7.51 -4.05
CA ILE A 139 -7.42 8.45 -4.96
C ILE A 139 -7.53 9.88 -4.42
N ALA A 140 -8.68 10.27 -3.86
CA ALA A 140 -8.86 11.58 -3.27
C ALA A 140 -7.88 11.81 -2.10
N ALA A 141 -7.77 10.84 -1.19
CA ALA A 141 -6.80 10.87 -0.10
C ALA A 141 -5.35 10.92 -0.63
N LEU A 142 -5.03 10.16 -1.68
CA LEU A 142 -3.70 10.18 -2.30
C LEU A 142 -3.34 11.56 -2.86
N LEU A 143 -4.29 12.23 -3.51
CA LEU A 143 -4.09 13.56 -4.07
C LEU A 143 -3.97 14.62 -2.98
N GLU A 144 -4.77 14.53 -1.92
CA GLU A 144 -4.65 15.41 -0.75
C GLU A 144 -3.25 15.31 -0.12
N GLU A 145 -2.75 14.09 0.09
CA GLU A 145 -1.39 13.88 0.62
C GLU A 145 -0.30 14.36 -0.35
N LEU A 146 -0.49 14.13 -1.65
CA LEU A 146 0.43 14.62 -2.68
C LEU A 146 0.48 16.15 -2.70
N THR A 147 -0.66 16.83 -2.55
CA THR A 147 -0.69 18.31 -2.47
C THR A 147 -0.02 18.81 -1.19
N THR A 148 -0.22 18.14 -0.06
CA THR A 148 0.44 18.47 1.22
C THR A 148 1.96 18.35 1.10
N LEU A 149 2.43 17.29 0.44
CA LEU A 149 3.85 17.08 0.20
C LEU A 149 4.41 18.07 -0.84
N GLY A 150 3.65 18.39 -1.90
CA GLY A 150 4.00 19.45 -2.85
C GLY A 150 4.13 20.81 -2.18
N PHE A 151 3.24 21.14 -1.24
CA PHE A 151 3.33 22.35 -0.43
C PHE A 151 4.58 22.37 0.45
N LEU A 152 4.96 21.22 1.04
CA LEU A 152 6.22 21.09 1.79
C LEU A 152 7.44 21.31 0.89
N GLY A 153 7.43 20.76 -0.33
CA GLY A 153 8.48 21.02 -1.34
C GLY A 153 8.56 22.49 -1.73
N PHE A 154 7.42 23.17 -1.92
CA PHE A 154 7.37 24.60 -2.18
C PHE A 154 7.88 25.44 -1.00
N ALA A 155 7.50 25.09 0.23
CA ALA A 155 8.01 25.76 1.43
C ALA A 155 9.53 25.61 1.56
N PHE A 156 10.07 24.43 1.25
CA PHE A 156 11.52 24.23 1.20
C PHE A 156 12.17 25.09 0.11
N PHE A 157 11.60 25.12 -1.09
CA PHE A 157 12.10 25.96 -2.18
C PHE A 157 12.17 27.44 -1.78
N LEU A 158 11.13 27.98 -1.12
CA LEU A 158 11.13 29.36 -0.63
C LEU A 158 12.23 29.62 0.41
N THR A 159 12.66 28.61 1.16
CA THR A 159 13.74 28.75 2.15
C THR A 159 15.14 28.61 1.55
N THR A 160 15.27 27.95 0.40
CA THR A 160 16.56 27.69 -0.28
C THR A 160 16.89 28.70 -1.36
N VAL A 161 15.91 29.39 -1.93
CA VAL A 161 16.14 30.33 -3.06
C VAL A 161 16.58 31.69 -2.55
N GLU A 162 17.60 32.26 -3.20
CA GLU A 162 18.03 33.65 -3.00
C GLU A 162 16.98 34.63 -3.54
N ILE A 163 16.68 35.68 -2.77
CA ILE A 163 15.72 36.72 -3.15
C ILE A 163 16.44 38.07 -3.09
N ASN A 164 16.54 38.78 -4.22
CA ASN A 164 17.18 40.10 -4.35
C ASN A 164 18.65 40.14 -3.90
N ASP A 165 19.46 39.17 -4.36
CA ASP A 165 20.88 39.04 -4.02
C ASP A 165 21.18 38.90 -2.51
N GLN A 166 20.14 38.62 -1.71
CA GLN A 166 20.30 38.28 -0.30
C GLN A 166 20.52 36.76 -0.19
N PRO A 167 21.45 36.31 0.67
CA PRO A 167 21.64 34.89 0.92
C PRO A 167 20.32 34.27 1.37
N SER A 168 20.02 33.07 0.87
CA SER A 168 18.83 32.34 1.30
C SER A 168 18.84 32.14 2.83
N LEU A 169 17.65 31.92 3.43
CA LEU A 169 17.56 31.67 4.88
C LEU A 169 18.44 30.49 5.30
N ILE A 170 18.51 29.48 4.44
CA ILE A 170 19.33 28.28 4.64
C ILE A 170 20.82 28.59 4.51
N GLU A 171 21.25 29.35 3.50
CA GLU A 171 22.66 29.77 3.39
C GLU A 171 23.09 30.63 4.58
N SER A 172 22.23 31.53 5.04
CA SER A 172 22.48 32.36 6.22
C SER A 172 22.68 31.49 7.47
N LEU A 173 21.86 30.45 7.64
CA LEU A 173 21.97 29.49 8.73
C LEU A 173 23.21 28.57 8.58
N SER A 174 23.56 28.21 7.34
CA SER A 174 24.75 27.42 7.01
C SER A 174 26.02 28.18 7.36
N LEU A 175 26.12 29.44 6.93
CA LEU A 175 27.23 30.32 7.24
C LEU A 175 27.36 30.53 8.76
N TYR A 176 26.23 30.66 9.46
CA TYR A 176 26.21 30.82 10.91
C TYR A 176 26.63 29.56 11.68
N SER A 177 26.18 28.37 11.26
CA SER A 177 26.39 27.12 12.02
C SER A 177 27.60 26.29 11.60
N LEU A 178 27.90 26.25 10.29
CA LEU A 178 28.96 25.41 9.71
C LEU A 178 30.15 26.22 9.18
N GLY A 179 29.96 27.53 8.94
CA GLY A 179 30.99 28.39 8.34
C GLY A 179 31.17 28.19 6.82
N GLU A 180 30.37 27.31 6.21
CA GLU A 180 30.35 27.04 4.77
C GLU A 180 28.99 27.43 4.20
N ARG A 181 28.97 28.18 3.10
CA ARG A 181 27.73 28.71 2.50
C ARG A 181 26.89 27.61 1.83
N GLU A 182 27.55 26.66 1.18
CA GLU A 182 26.90 25.70 0.26
C GLU A 182 26.53 24.37 0.92
N ALA A 183 27.19 23.99 2.03
CA ALA A 183 27.03 22.66 2.64
C ALA A 183 25.59 22.32 3.02
N LEU A 184 24.87 23.27 3.62
CA LEU A 184 23.48 23.06 3.98
C LEU A 184 22.56 23.07 2.76
N ALA A 185 22.85 23.91 1.75
CA ALA A 185 22.07 23.99 0.51
C ALA A 185 22.11 22.66 -0.26
N GLU A 186 23.28 22.04 -0.40
CA GLU A 186 23.43 20.71 -1.02
C GLU A 186 22.68 19.62 -0.24
N LEU A 187 22.73 19.66 1.11
CA LEU A 187 21.97 18.73 1.96
C LEU A 187 20.46 18.89 1.76
N PHE A 188 19.97 20.13 1.65
CA PHE A 188 18.56 20.42 1.41
C PHE A 188 18.11 20.01 0.01
N GLU A 189 18.95 20.18 -1.01
CA GLU A 189 18.69 19.66 -2.36
C GLU A 189 18.54 18.14 -2.33
N GLY A 190 19.45 17.43 -1.65
CA GLY A 190 19.37 15.99 -1.44
C GLY A 190 18.10 15.56 -0.69
N LEU A 191 17.70 16.30 0.35
CA LEU A 191 16.46 16.06 1.08
C LEU A 191 15.23 16.27 0.20
N HIS A 192 15.22 17.31 -0.63
CA HIS A 192 14.12 17.58 -1.56
C HIS A 192 13.95 16.44 -2.57
N TYR A 193 15.04 15.94 -3.16
CA TYR A 193 15.01 14.77 -4.04
C TYR A 193 14.53 13.50 -3.33
N LEU A 194 14.93 13.30 -2.08
CA LEU A 194 14.45 12.18 -1.28
C LEU A 194 12.95 12.28 -1.02
N VAL A 195 12.45 13.45 -0.60
CA VAL A 195 11.03 13.70 -0.36
C VAL A 195 10.22 13.46 -1.63
N PHE A 196 10.67 13.96 -2.78
CA PHE A 196 10.05 13.69 -4.08
C PHE A 196 10.03 12.19 -4.43
N THR A 197 11.14 11.48 -4.20
CA THR A 197 11.23 10.03 -4.42
C THR A 197 10.29 9.26 -3.50
N ILE A 198 10.09 9.72 -2.25
CA ILE A 198 9.10 9.17 -1.32
C ILE A 198 7.70 9.35 -1.90
N SER A 199 7.32 10.53 -2.39
CA SER A 199 5.99 10.78 -2.99
C SER A 199 5.74 9.89 -4.20
N LEU A 200 6.72 9.77 -5.09
CA LEU A 200 6.59 8.96 -6.28
C LEU A 200 6.44 7.48 -5.93
N SER A 201 7.27 6.99 -5.00
CA SER A 201 7.16 5.64 -4.46
C SER A 201 5.79 5.42 -3.80
N TYR A 202 5.29 6.43 -3.09
CA TYR A 202 3.99 6.42 -2.44
C TYR A 202 2.84 6.24 -3.43
N ILE A 203 2.81 7.05 -4.49
CA ILE A 203 1.83 6.94 -5.58
C ILE A 203 1.87 5.54 -6.19
N PHE A 204 3.05 5.04 -6.58
CA PHE A 204 3.17 3.72 -7.20
C PHE A 204 2.75 2.58 -6.27
N CYS A 205 3.08 2.67 -4.97
CA CYS A 205 2.66 1.68 -3.99
C CYS A 205 1.14 1.67 -3.80
N THR A 206 0.51 2.85 -3.74
CA THR A 206 -0.96 3.00 -3.62
C THR A 206 -1.68 2.47 -4.85
N LEU A 207 -1.26 2.88 -6.06
CA LEU A 207 -1.82 2.36 -7.30
C LEU A 207 -1.61 0.85 -7.45
N GLY A 208 -0.43 0.34 -7.09
CA GLY A 208 -0.14 -1.09 -7.08
C GLY A 208 -1.02 -1.89 -6.11
N GLY A 209 -1.27 -1.35 -4.92
CA GLY A 209 -2.18 -1.94 -3.93
C GLY A 209 -3.63 -1.96 -4.39
N MET A 210 -4.10 -0.87 -5.01
CA MET A 210 -5.44 -0.81 -5.62
C MET A 210 -5.58 -1.82 -6.77
N TYR A 211 -4.56 -1.92 -7.63
CA TYR A 211 -4.51 -2.90 -8.71
C TYR A 211 -4.56 -4.33 -8.17
N ASP A 212 -3.76 -4.66 -7.14
CA ASP A 212 -3.81 -5.98 -6.49
C ASP A 212 -5.16 -6.26 -5.82
N PHE A 213 -5.86 -5.25 -5.29
CA PHE A 213 -7.20 -5.42 -4.76
C PHE A 213 -8.26 -5.65 -5.85
N GLN A 214 -8.14 -4.99 -7.00
CA GLN A 214 -9.09 -5.17 -8.10
C GLN A 214 -8.91 -6.52 -8.79
N TYR A 215 -7.67 -6.87 -9.13
CA TYR A 215 -7.36 -8.01 -10.00
C TYR A 215 -6.67 -9.19 -9.31
N GLY A 216 -6.20 -9.01 -8.07
CA GLY A 216 -5.47 -10.06 -7.36
C GLY A 216 -6.37 -11.16 -6.80
N GLU A 217 -5.74 -12.32 -6.55
CA GLU A 217 -6.36 -13.46 -5.87
C GLU A 217 -6.80 -13.04 -4.45
N GLY A 218 -8.10 -13.06 -4.19
CA GLY A 218 -8.69 -12.60 -2.92
C GLY A 218 -9.14 -11.14 -2.91
N GLY A 219 -9.21 -10.51 -4.09
CA GLY A 219 -9.73 -9.16 -4.29
C GLY A 219 -11.23 -9.10 -4.62
N SER A 220 -11.62 -7.95 -5.18
CA SER A 220 -13.00 -7.61 -5.58
C SER A 220 -13.62 -8.60 -6.57
N VAL A 221 -12.83 -9.09 -7.54
CA VAL A 221 -13.30 -10.06 -8.55
C VAL A 221 -13.60 -11.41 -7.92
N SER A 222 -12.70 -11.91 -7.06
CA SER A 222 -12.90 -13.20 -6.36
C SER A 222 -14.16 -13.17 -5.50
N TRP A 223 -14.41 -12.09 -4.76
CA TRP A 223 -15.64 -11.96 -3.97
C TRP A 223 -16.91 -11.95 -4.84
N GLY A 224 -16.84 -11.39 -6.04
CA GLY A 224 -17.91 -11.48 -7.04
C GLY A 224 -18.24 -12.90 -7.43
N LEU A 225 -17.22 -13.68 -7.80
CA LEU A 225 -17.37 -15.09 -8.15
C LEU A 225 -17.94 -15.90 -6.98
N TYR A 226 -17.51 -15.61 -5.74
CA TYR A 226 -18.00 -16.30 -4.55
C TYR A 226 -19.46 -15.95 -4.23
N ASP A 227 -19.84 -14.69 -4.39
CA ASP A 227 -21.22 -14.22 -4.16
C ASP A 227 -22.18 -14.77 -5.23
N GLU A 228 -21.78 -14.74 -6.51
CA GLU A 228 -22.54 -15.32 -7.62
C GLU A 228 -22.71 -16.82 -7.44
N ALA A 229 -21.65 -17.54 -7.10
CA ALA A 229 -21.75 -18.97 -6.85
C ALA A 229 -22.66 -19.28 -5.66
N GLY A 230 -22.62 -18.48 -4.59
CA GLY A 230 -23.55 -18.58 -3.46
C GLY A 230 -25.03 -18.36 -3.86
N LYS A 231 -25.28 -17.46 -4.83
CA LYS A 231 -26.62 -17.21 -5.41
C LYS A 231 -27.06 -18.31 -6.38
N GLN A 232 -26.13 -18.84 -7.19
CA GLN A 232 -26.38 -19.85 -8.22
C GLN A 232 -26.58 -21.26 -7.65
N THR A 233 -25.97 -21.58 -6.50
CA THR A 233 -26.25 -22.79 -5.72
C THR A 233 -27.69 -22.73 -5.19
N SER A 234 -28.63 -22.88 -6.11
CA SER A 234 -30.07 -22.74 -5.97
C SER A 234 -30.68 -23.95 -5.25
N GLY A 235 -29.91 -25.04 -5.12
CA GLY A 235 -30.17 -26.14 -4.20
C GLY A 235 -29.46 -25.91 -2.86
N ALA A 236 -30.22 -25.89 -1.77
CA ALA A 236 -29.66 -25.77 -0.42
C ALA A 236 -28.61 -26.87 -0.12
N ALA A 237 -28.70 -28.04 -0.76
CA ALA A 237 -27.73 -29.12 -0.60
C ALA A 237 -26.31 -28.76 -1.07
N GLU A 238 -26.17 -28.10 -2.23
CA GLU A 238 -24.85 -27.71 -2.75
C GLU A 238 -24.26 -26.55 -1.94
N TYR A 239 -25.11 -25.58 -1.58
CA TYR A 239 -24.73 -24.51 -0.67
C TYR A 239 -24.25 -25.05 0.68
N ILE A 240 -24.97 -26.03 1.27
CA ILE A 240 -24.57 -26.68 2.52
C ILE A 240 -23.27 -27.46 2.36
N ALA A 241 -23.10 -28.20 1.26
CA ALA A 241 -21.87 -28.94 0.99
C ALA A 241 -20.66 -28.01 0.90
N LEU A 242 -20.81 -26.87 0.22
CA LEU A 242 -19.77 -25.83 0.14
C LEU A 242 -19.49 -25.23 1.53
N MET A 243 -20.53 -24.97 2.30
CA MET A 243 -20.41 -24.48 3.68
C MET A 243 -19.80 -25.52 4.62
N GLN A 244 -19.71 -26.79 4.26
CA GLN A 244 -19.09 -27.87 5.05
C GLN A 244 -17.62 -28.13 4.70
N VAL A 245 -17.09 -27.49 3.65
CA VAL A 245 -15.67 -27.60 3.28
C VAL A 245 -14.80 -27.28 4.49
N ASP A 246 -13.85 -28.15 4.79
CA ASP A 246 -12.97 -27.93 5.94
C ASP A 246 -12.08 -26.70 5.68
N CYS A 247 -12.24 -25.71 6.56
CA CYS A 247 -11.47 -24.47 6.55
C CYS A 247 -10.58 -24.38 7.80
N ASP A 248 -10.25 -25.51 8.43
CA ASP A 248 -9.54 -25.53 9.69
C ASP A 248 -8.14 -24.89 9.56
N ASN A 249 -8.08 -23.63 10.00
CA ASN A 249 -6.84 -22.93 10.33
C ASN A 249 -6.87 -22.55 11.82
N PRO A 250 -6.94 -23.54 12.74
CA PRO A 250 -7.16 -23.26 14.16
C PRO A 250 -6.05 -22.40 14.79
N CYS A 251 -4.84 -22.48 14.23
CA CYS A 251 -3.67 -21.75 14.69
C CYS A 251 -3.49 -20.37 14.03
N GLY A 252 -4.29 -20.01 13.02
CA GLY A 252 -4.10 -18.76 12.27
C GLY A 252 -2.78 -18.71 11.52
N SER A 253 -2.31 -19.84 10.98
CA SER A 253 -1.08 -19.91 10.21
C SER A 253 -1.23 -19.19 8.88
N ILE A 254 -0.30 -18.28 8.56
CA ILE A 254 -0.23 -17.60 7.27
C ILE A 254 -0.03 -18.61 6.13
N TRP A 255 0.81 -19.62 6.35
CA TRP A 255 1.08 -20.63 5.32
C TRP A 255 -0.16 -21.40 4.93
N VAL A 256 -0.96 -21.79 5.93
CA VAL A 256 -2.25 -22.44 5.69
C VAL A 256 -3.16 -21.49 4.92
N GLU A 257 -3.24 -20.22 5.33
CA GLU A 257 -4.03 -19.19 4.64
C GLU A 257 -3.69 -19.06 3.16
N TRP A 258 -2.40 -18.96 2.81
CA TRP A 258 -1.94 -18.84 1.43
C TRP A 258 -2.06 -20.13 0.62
N SER A 259 -2.09 -21.28 1.28
CA SER A 259 -2.25 -22.58 0.63
C SER A 259 -3.71 -22.98 0.39
N LYS A 260 -4.68 -22.15 0.83
CA LYS A 260 -6.10 -22.45 0.67
C LYS A 260 -6.47 -22.50 -0.80
N ASN A 261 -7.27 -23.51 -1.15
CA ASN A 261 -7.87 -23.58 -2.47
C ASN A 261 -9.05 -22.61 -2.59
N ASP A 262 -9.47 -22.33 -3.82
CA ASP A 262 -10.60 -21.41 -4.08
C ASP A 262 -11.90 -21.85 -3.39
N LYS A 263 -12.15 -23.16 -3.27
CA LYS A 263 -13.34 -23.68 -2.60
C LYS A 263 -13.34 -23.38 -1.10
N GLN A 264 -12.19 -23.43 -0.44
CA GLN A 264 -12.02 -23.06 0.96
C GLN A 264 -12.21 -21.56 1.16
N LEU A 265 -11.61 -20.74 0.29
CA LEU A 265 -11.78 -19.28 0.34
C LEU A 265 -13.25 -18.87 0.11
N GLN A 266 -13.91 -19.53 -0.85
CA GLN A 266 -15.33 -19.36 -1.12
C GLN A 266 -16.21 -19.77 0.07
N ALA A 267 -15.93 -20.92 0.69
CA ALA A 267 -16.64 -21.38 1.88
C ALA A 267 -16.47 -20.39 3.05
N GLU A 268 -15.27 -19.84 3.24
CA GLU A 268 -15.02 -18.80 4.25
C GLU A 268 -15.81 -17.53 3.99
N TYR A 269 -15.81 -17.05 2.75
CA TYR A 269 -16.60 -15.88 2.35
C TYR A 269 -18.08 -16.08 2.66
N LEU A 270 -18.66 -17.22 2.26
CA LEU A 270 -20.07 -17.51 2.48
C LEU A 270 -20.43 -17.67 3.97
N ARG A 271 -19.54 -18.26 4.78
CA ARG A 271 -19.71 -18.34 6.24
C ARG A 271 -19.69 -16.97 6.90
N LEU A 272 -18.77 -16.09 6.49
CA LEU A 272 -18.71 -14.72 7.01
C LEU A 272 -19.95 -13.92 6.59
N ARG A 273 -20.40 -14.07 5.33
CA ARG A 273 -21.65 -13.48 4.83
C ARG A 273 -22.86 -13.93 5.63
N ALA A 274 -23.01 -15.24 5.83
CA ALA A 274 -24.12 -15.80 6.61
C ALA A 274 -24.13 -15.24 8.04
N ARG A 275 -22.97 -15.27 8.71
CA ARG A 275 -22.80 -14.69 10.04
C ARG A 275 -23.17 -13.20 10.07
N PHE A 276 -22.70 -12.44 9.08
CA PHE A 276 -22.97 -11.02 8.97
C PHE A 276 -24.48 -10.74 8.88
N ILE A 277 -25.20 -11.49 8.03
CA ILE A 277 -26.66 -11.35 7.88
C ILE A 277 -27.35 -11.75 9.20
N ASP A 278 -26.99 -12.89 9.80
CA ASP A 278 -27.63 -13.42 11.01
C ASP A 278 -27.45 -12.52 12.24
N GLU A 279 -26.29 -11.86 12.37
CA GLU A 279 -26.01 -10.96 13.49
C GLU A 279 -26.65 -9.56 13.29
N ASN A 280 -27.15 -9.22 12.09
CA ASN A 280 -27.78 -7.94 11.79
C ASN A 280 -29.30 -7.97 12.07
N LYS A 281 -29.70 -7.42 13.22
CA LYS A 281 -31.11 -7.34 13.63
C LYS A 281 -31.80 -6.06 13.16
N GLU A 282 -31.05 -4.96 13.08
CA GLU A 282 -31.58 -3.63 12.76
C GLU A 282 -30.58 -2.92 11.83
N PRO A 283 -30.91 -2.75 10.53
CA PRO A 283 -32.06 -3.33 9.83
C PRO A 283 -31.95 -4.86 9.70
N GLU A 284 -33.09 -5.55 9.67
CA GLU A 284 -33.13 -6.97 9.32
C GLU A 284 -32.73 -7.13 7.84
N LEU A 285 -31.59 -7.81 7.63
CA LEU A 285 -31.03 -7.97 6.30
C LEU A 285 -31.63 -9.17 5.57
N SER A 286 -31.99 -8.98 4.30
CA SER A 286 -32.42 -10.09 3.45
C SER A 286 -31.25 -11.00 3.12
N PHE A 287 -31.54 -12.28 2.81
CA PHE A 287 -30.53 -13.21 2.31
C PHE A 287 -29.84 -12.73 1.03
N ASP A 288 -30.47 -11.82 0.27
CA ASP A 288 -29.92 -11.22 -0.96
C ASP A 288 -29.08 -9.95 -0.71
N PHE A 289 -28.72 -9.65 0.55
CA PHE A 289 -27.87 -8.50 0.87
C PHE A 289 -26.54 -8.57 0.09
N ASP A 290 -26.12 -7.44 -0.48
CA ASP A 290 -24.88 -7.34 -1.26
C ASP A 290 -23.68 -7.18 -0.32
N PHE A 291 -23.29 -8.30 0.27
CA PHE A 291 -22.15 -8.35 1.16
C PHE A 291 -20.82 -8.04 0.44
N ARG A 292 -20.75 -8.30 -0.87
CA ARG A 292 -19.58 -7.96 -1.69
C ARG A 292 -19.40 -6.45 -1.74
N GLN A 293 -20.45 -5.71 -2.10
CA GLN A 293 -20.41 -4.24 -2.17
C GLN A 293 -20.03 -3.64 -0.82
N TYR A 294 -20.54 -4.22 0.27
CA TYR A 294 -20.18 -3.82 1.64
C TYR A 294 -18.69 -4.00 1.93
N LEU A 295 -18.13 -5.17 1.63
CA LEU A 295 -16.70 -5.41 1.83
C LEU A 295 -15.81 -4.55 0.93
N GLN A 296 -16.26 -4.24 -0.30
CA GLN A 296 -15.54 -3.37 -1.22
C GLN A 296 -15.45 -1.95 -0.67
N ARG A 297 -16.57 -1.34 -0.27
CA ARG A 297 -16.59 -0.01 0.34
C ARG A 297 -15.77 0.03 1.64
N ARG A 298 -15.93 -0.97 2.51
CA ARG A 298 -15.16 -1.02 3.76
C ARG A 298 -13.65 -1.20 3.53
N THR A 299 -13.25 -1.96 2.51
CA THR A 299 -11.84 -2.09 2.17
C THR A 299 -11.28 -0.80 1.59
N ALA A 300 -12.07 -0.09 0.79
CA ALA A 300 -11.69 1.21 0.26
C ALA A 300 -11.52 2.26 1.38
N GLU A 301 -12.43 2.31 2.35
CA GLU A 301 -12.29 3.18 3.54
C GLU A 301 -11.01 2.87 4.33
N VAL A 302 -10.69 1.58 4.51
CA VAL A 302 -9.43 1.16 5.16
C VAL A 302 -8.22 1.59 4.33
N PHE A 303 -8.24 1.42 3.02
CA PHE A 303 -7.15 1.83 2.14
C PHE A 303 -6.97 3.35 2.11
N SER A 304 -8.06 4.11 2.06
CA SER A 304 -8.05 5.58 2.17
C SER A 304 -7.44 5.99 3.51
N SER A 305 -7.84 5.32 4.61
CA SER A 305 -7.25 5.52 5.93
C SER A 305 -5.79 5.09 6.03
N LEU A 306 -5.30 4.17 5.19
CA LEU A 306 -3.87 3.84 5.11
C LEU A 306 -3.07 4.92 4.40
N VAL A 307 -3.72 5.59 3.44
CA VAL A 307 -3.13 6.66 2.66
C VAL A 307 -3.07 7.98 3.46
N GLY A 308 -4.02 8.23 4.36
CA GLY A 308 -3.94 9.40 5.25
C GLY A 308 -2.80 9.28 6.29
N ILE A 309 -1.84 10.20 6.26
CA ILE A 309 -0.72 10.22 7.22
C ILE A 309 -1.06 11.16 8.37
N SER A 310 -1.31 10.60 9.55
CA SER A 310 -1.63 11.41 10.74
C SER A 310 -0.37 12.05 11.35
N LEU A 311 -0.56 13.09 12.17
CA LEU A 311 0.53 13.71 12.94
C LEU A 311 1.28 12.70 13.83
N TYR A 312 0.58 11.70 14.37
CA TYR A 312 1.19 10.65 15.17
C TYR A 312 2.07 9.72 14.32
N ASP A 313 1.68 9.46 13.06
CA ASP A 313 2.49 8.68 12.12
C ASP A 313 3.81 9.41 11.83
N TRP A 314 3.75 10.73 11.64
CA TRP A 314 4.93 11.59 11.48
C TRP A 314 5.82 11.59 12.72
N LEU A 315 5.26 11.77 13.91
CA LEU A 315 6.02 11.78 15.16
C LEU A 315 6.72 10.43 15.40
N ALA A 316 6.02 9.31 15.20
CA ALA A 316 6.59 7.98 15.34
C ALA A 316 7.70 7.72 14.32
N THR A 317 7.52 8.18 13.07
CA THR A 317 8.55 8.09 12.02
C THR A 317 9.76 8.93 12.36
N TRP A 318 9.58 10.16 12.86
CA TRP A 318 10.68 11.02 13.31
C TRP A 318 11.46 10.38 14.46
N LEU A 319 10.77 9.84 15.48
CA LEU A 319 11.41 9.14 16.59
C LEU A 319 12.20 7.90 16.12
N PHE A 320 11.65 7.15 15.16
CA PHE A 320 12.33 6.01 14.56
C PHE A 320 13.60 6.44 13.80
N LEU A 321 13.51 7.47 12.96
CA LEU A 321 14.67 8.01 12.23
C LEU A 321 15.73 8.57 13.18
N LEU A 322 15.33 9.25 14.25
CA LEU A 322 16.23 9.73 15.30
C LEU A 322 16.97 8.56 15.98
N ALA A 323 16.27 7.47 16.28
CA ALA A 323 16.88 6.28 16.87
C ALA A 323 17.91 5.65 15.91
N VAL A 324 17.59 5.53 14.62
CA VAL A 324 18.51 5.06 13.58
C VAL A 324 19.73 5.99 13.48
N TRP A 325 19.51 7.30 13.49
CA TRP A 325 20.57 8.30 13.45
C TRP A 325 21.49 8.22 14.67
N LEU A 326 20.96 8.05 15.89
CA LEU A 326 21.78 7.89 17.10
C LEU A 326 22.67 6.64 17.03
N VAL A 327 22.18 5.54 16.44
CA VAL A 327 22.98 4.33 16.20
C VAL A 327 24.10 4.60 15.20
N LEU A 328 23.83 5.37 14.14
CA LEU A 328 24.82 5.76 13.14
C LEU A 328 25.86 6.72 13.69
N ALA A 329 25.44 7.73 14.46
CA ALA A 329 26.31 8.74 15.06
C ALA A 329 27.27 8.15 16.10
N GLY A 330 26.87 7.07 16.78
CA GLY A 330 27.74 6.34 17.71
C GLY A 330 28.74 5.38 17.04
N GLY A 331 28.59 5.11 15.73
CA GLY A 331 29.50 4.25 14.97
C GLY A 331 30.64 5.04 14.33
N ASP A 332 31.77 4.38 14.04
CA ASP A 332 32.82 4.96 13.19
C ASP A 332 32.23 5.19 11.78
N VAL A 333 31.84 6.45 11.51
CA VAL A 333 31.05 6.93 10.36
C VAL A 333 31.69 6.64 8.99
N GLY A 334 32.95 6.17 8.95
CA GLY A 334 33.68 5.90 7.70
C GLY A 334 33.40 4.55 7.01
N GLN A 335 32.58 3.65 7.60
CA GLN A 335 32.36 2.31 7.00
C GLN A 335 31.02 2.22 6.24
N THR A 336 31.08 2.38 4.92
CA THR A 336 29.95 2.15 3.97
C THR A 336 29.23 0.82 4.21
N HIS A 337 29.97 -0.21 4.64
CA HIS A 337 29.40 -1.53 4.97
C HIS A 337 28.42 -1.50 6.14
N THR A 338 28.64 -0.64 7.14
CA THR A 338 27.77 -0.51 8.31
C THR A 338 26.42 0.06 7.93
N ASN A 339 26.39 1.06 7.05
CA ASN A 339 25.16 1.69 6.57
C ASN A 339 24.29 0.71 5.78
N VAL A 340 24.90 -0.08 4.89
CA VAL A 340 24.19 -1.12 4.13
C VAL A 340 23.64 -2.22 5.06
N LEU A 341 24.41 -2.66 6.05
CA LEU A 341 23.95 -3.67 7.00
C LEU A 341 22.82 -3.15 7.90
N LEU A 342 22.89 -1.89 8.32
CA LEU A 342 21.82 -1.24 9.09
C LEU A 342 20.55 -1.11 8.25
N TYR A 343 20.68 -0.71 6.99
CA TYR A 343 19.56 -0.64 6.05
C TYR A 343 18.88 -2.01 5.88
N LEU A 344 19.66 -3.07 5.63
CA LEU A 344 19.13 -4.43 5.52
C LEU A 344 18.47 -4.91 6.82
N LEU A 345 19.04 -4.54 7.98
CA LEU A 345 18.43 -4.84 9.27
C LEU A 345 17.07 -4.15 9.42
N VAL A 346 16.97 -2.86 9.08
CA VAL A 346 15.70 -2.11 9.10
C VAL A 346 14.68 -2.76 8.17
N LEU A 347 15.07 -3.12 6.95
CA LEU A 347 14.19 -3.82 6.00
C LEU A 347 13.67 -5.15 6.55
N VAL A 348 14.55 -5.96 7.16
CA VAL A 348 14.16 -7.24 7.77
C VAL A 348 13.20 -7.01 8.96
N LEU A 349 13.42 -5.96 9.75
CA LEU A 349 12.53 -5.61 10.86
C LEU A 349 11.14 -5.18 10.35
N ILE A 350 11.08 -4.31 9.32
CA ILE A 350 9.83 -3.89 8.69
C ILE A 350 9.09 -5.12 8.14
N PHE A 351 9.77 -5.95 7.34
CA PHE A 351 9.18 -7.15 6.75
C PHE A 351 8.65 -8.12 7.82
N SER A 352 9.46 -8.39 8.86
CA SER A 352 9.06 -9.28 9.96
C SER A 352 7.86 -8.72 10.73
N PHE A 353 7.81 -7.40 10.93
CA PHE A 353 6.68 -6.74 11.57
C PHE A 353 5.40 -6.86 10.72
N THR A 354 5.48 -6.67 9.40
CA THR A 354 4.36 -6.90 8.47
C THR A 354 3.84 -8.33 8.54
N VAL A 355 4.74 -9.32 8.55
CA VAL A 355 4.37 -10.74 8.67
C VAL A 355 3.70 -11.01 10.02
N CYS A 356 4.19 -10.42 11.12
CA CYS A 356 3.54 -10.54 12.44
C CYS A 356 2.14 -9.93 12.47
N LEU A 357 1.94 -8.75 11.85
CA LEU A 357 0.62 -8.12 11.71
C LEU A 357 -0.32 -9.02 10.93
N LEU A 358 0.12 -9.52 9.77
CA LEU A 358 -0.68 -10.42 8.95
C LEU A 358 -1.03 -11.72 9.69
N ALA A 359 -0.06 -12.36 10.36
CA ALA A 359 -0.30 -13.57 11.16
C ALA A 359 -1.37 -13.32 12.22
N LYS A 360 -1.29 -12.17 12.90
CA LYS A 360 -2.27 -11.81 13.91
C LYS A 360 -3.66 -11.62 13.30
N LEU A 361 -3.76 -10.95 12.16
CA LEU A 361 -5.04 -10.72 11.48
C LEU A 361 -5.65 -12.02 10.93
N VAL A 362 -4.83 -12.91 10.35
CA VAL A 362 -5.26 -14.25 9.93
C VAL A 362 -5.77 -15.05 11.13
N TRP A 363 -5.10 -14.97 12.28
CA TRP A 363 -5.59 -15.59 13.50
C TRP A 363 -6.94 -15.01 13.95
N ILE A 364 -7.12 -13.68 13.91
CA ILE A 364 -8.40 -13.04 14.23
C ILE A 364 -9.50 -13.52 13.26
N LYS A 365 -9.22 -13.51 11.95
CA LYS A 365 -10.12 -14.03 10.92
C LYS A 365 -10.54 -15.48 11.23
N ALA A 366 -9.60 -16.35 11.60
CA ALA A 366 -9.89 -17.73 11.97
C ALA A 366 -10.77 -17.87 13.23
N GLN A 367 -10.72 -16.91 14.17
CA GLN A 367 -11.64 -16.85 15.31
C GLN A 367 -13.01 -16.25 14.97
N LEU A 368 -13.10 -15.47 13.88
CA LEU A 368 -14.35 -14.89 13.39
C LEU A 368 -15.11 -15.83 12.47
N LEU A 369 -14.42 -16.80 11.86
CA LEU A 369 -15.06 -17.82 11.05
C LEU A 369 -15.95 -18.73 11.91
N PRO A 370 -17.26 -18.76 11.63
CA PRO A 370 -18.14 -19.70 12.31
C PRO A 370 -17.69 -21.15 12.09
N ARG A 371 -17.47 -21.87 13.18
CA ARG A 371 -17.18 -23.31 13.11
C ARG A 371 -18.47 -24.08 12.97
N LEU A 372 -18.53 -24.97 12.00
CA LEU A 372 -19.60 -25.95 11.96
C LEU A 372 -19.32 -26.99 13.03
N ASN A 373 -20.30 -27.21 13.91
CA ASN A 373 -20.24 -28.37 14.79
C ASN A 373 -20.54 -29.60 13.91
N PRO A 374 -19.58 -30.55 13.78
CA PRO A 374 -19.69 -31.68 12.86
C PRO A 374 -20.90 -32.56 13.16
N ALA A 375 -21.28 -32.69 14.44
CA ALA A 375 -22.43 -33.47 14.85
C ALA A 375 -23.74 -32.86 14.31
N THR A 376 -23.91 -31.55 14.46
CA THR A 376 -25.07 -30.81 13.92
C THR A 376 -25.02 -30.64 12.41
N ALA A 377 -23.83 -30.58 11.80
CA ALA A 377 -23.68 -30.48 10.36
C ALA A 377 -24.15 -31.77 9.67
N ALA A 378 -23.82 -32.94 10.23
CA ALA A 378 -24.28 -34.24 9.71
C ALA A 378 -25.80 -34.40 9.87
N THR A 379 -26.35 -34.13 11.07
CA THR A 379 -27.81 -34.25 11.28
C THR A 379 -28.57 -33.26 10.42
N ARG A 380 -28.12 -32.00 10.34
CA ARG A 380 -28.77 -30.98 9.50
C ARG A 380 -28.49 -31.14 8.02
N ALA A 381 -27.43 -31.79 7.56
CA ALA A 381 -27.35 -32.15 6.14
C ALA A 381 -28.51 -33.07 5.77
N GLU A 382 -28.78 -34.06 6.63
CA GLU A 382 -29.89 -34.99 6.45
C GLU A 382 -31.26 -34.30 6.61
N THR A 383 -31.39 -33.37 7.56
CA THR A 383 -32.65 -32.62 7.76
C THR A 383 -32.85 -31.50 6.75
N ALA A 384 -31.80 -30.82 6.34
CA ALA A 384 -31.84 -29.74 5.35
C ALA A 384 -32.00 -30.29 3.94
N GLN A 385 -31.55 -31.51 3.65
CA GLN A 385 -31.94 -32.19 2.42
C GLN A 385 -33.47 -32.40 2.38
N ARG A 386 -34.08 -32.75 3.52
CA ARG A 386 -35.55 -32.87 3.66
C ARG A 386 -36.27 -31.52 3.77
N ALA A 387 -35.63 -30.48 4.32
CA ALA A 387 -36.21 -29.16 4.55
C ALA A 387 -35.94 -28.17 3.40
N ALA A 388 -34.95 -28.41 2.55
CA ALA A 388 -34.72 -27.65 1.31
C ALA A 388 -35.87 -27.83 0.32
N GLU A 389 -36.56 -28.96 0.39
CA GLU A 389 -37.81 -29.20 -0.30
C GLU A 389 -38.99 -28.41 0.32
N ALA A 390 -38.87 -27.96 1.58
CA ALA A 390 -39.96 -27.35 2.35
C ALA A 390 -39.78 -25.84 2.66
N ALA A 391 -38.56 -25.29 2.71
CA ALA A 391 -38.34 -23.97 3.28
C ALA A 391 -37.10 -23.25 2.73
N ARG A 392 -37.32 -22.34 1.78
CA ARG A 392 -36.36 -21.29 1.39
C ARG A 392 -36.08 -20.26 2.51
N GLY A 393 -36.74 -20.35 3.68
CA GLY A 393 -36.63 -19.36 4.77
C GLY A 393 -35.89 -19.81 6.04
N LEU A 394 -35.44 -21.07 6.14
CA LEU A 394 -34.94 -21.65 7.41
C LEU A 394 -33.41 -21.76 7.53
N LEU A 395 -32.66 -21.36 6.49
CA LEU A 395 -31.21 -21.62 6.41
C LEU A 395 -30.33 -20.71 7.30
N SER A 396 -30.85 -19.61 7.84
CA SER A 396 -30.11 -18.68 8.71
C SER A 396 -30.21 -19.01 10.21
N ALA A 397 -31.22 -19.75 10.67
CA ALA A 397 -31.50 -19.91 12.09
C ALA A 397 -30.69 -21.06 12.74
N GLY A 398 -29.47 -20.76 13.21
CA GLY A 398 -28.83 -21.52 14.30
C GLY A 398 -27.82 -22.59 13.91
N LEU A 399 -27.15 -22.48 12.74
CA LEU A 399 -26.05 -23.37 12.31
C LEU A 399 -24.73 -23.16 13.07
N TYR A 400 -24.58 -22.01 13.72
CA TYR A 400 -23.32 -21.61 14.32
C TYR A 400 -23.40 -21.64 15.84
N TYR A 401 -22.42 -22.30 16.46
CA TYR A 401 -22.26 -22.21 17.90
C TYR A 401 -21.47 -20.93 18.24
N SER A 402 -21.91 -20.20 19.26
CA SER A 402 -21.13 -19.12 19.87
C SER A 402 -19.78 -19.70 20.31
N GLN A 403 -18.74 -19.46 19.52
CA GLN A 403 -17.41 -19.96 19.80
C GLN A 403 -16.97 -19.44 21.17
N ARG A 404 -16.71 -20.34 22.12
CA ARG A 404 -16.02 -19.99 23.36
C ARG A 404 -14.60 -19.61 22.96
N LEU A 405 -14.37 -18.32 22.84
CA LEU A 405 -13.04 -17.71 22.64
C LEU A 405 -12.06 -18.36 23.63
N ALA A 406 -10.94 -18.87 23.10
CA ALA A 406 -10.02 -19.73 23.84
C ALA A 406 -9.68 -19.13 25.22
N PRO A 407 -9.71 -19.95 26.30
CA PRO A 407 -9.46 -19.47 27.64
C PRO A 407 -8.06 -18.87 27.76
N ARG A 408 -8.00 -17.84 28.61
CA ARG A 408 -6.96 -16.83 28.82
C ARG A 408 -5.66 -17.42 29.42
N GLY A 409 -5.04 -18.39 28.75
CA GLY A 409 -3.95 -19.20 29.32
C GLY A 409 -2.51 -18.68 29.15
N ALA A 410 -2.27 -17.60 28.40
CA ALA A 410 -0.91 -17.22 28.00
C ALA A 410 -0.37 -15.88 28.54
N ALA A 411 -1.04 -15.21 29.49
CA ALA A 411 -0.80 -13.77 29.72
C ALA A 411 -0.62 -13.30 31.17
N GLU A 412 0.02 -14.07 32.06
CA GLU A 412 0.45 -13.52 33.36
C GLU A 412 1.65 -12.58 33.23
N TRP A 413 2.63 -12.89 32.37
CA TRP A 413 3.83 -12.06 32.20
C TRP A 413 3.63 -10.76 31.40
N GLN A 414 2.47 -10.60 30.74
CA GLN A 414 2.15 -9.42 29.94
C GLN A 414 1.41 -8.33 30.72
N GLY A 415 1.02 -8.55 31.97
CA GLY A 415 0.09 -7.66 32.69
C GLY A 415 0.57 -6.22 32.83
N ALA A 416 1.83 -6.00 33.20
CA ALA A 416 2.36 -4.65 33.44
C ALA A 416 2.59 -3.87 32.15
N VAL A 417 3.29 -4.47 31.17
CA VAL A 417 3.55 -3.85 29.87
C VAL A 417 2.24 -3.60 29.12
N ARG A 418 1.30 -4.55 29.17
CA ARG A 418 -0.02 -4.38 28.54
C ARG A 418 -0.82 -3.27 29.19
N LYS A 419 -0.78 -3.11 30.53
CA LYS A 419 -1.45 -2.00 31.23
C LYS A 419 -0.85 -0.64 30.86
N ALA A 420 0.48 -0.56 30.77
CA ALA A 420 1.16 0.67 30.36
C ALA A 420 0.83 1.02 28.90
N LEU A 421 0.93 0.04 28.00
CA LEU A 421 0.59 0.22 26.58
C LEU A 421 -0.90 0.50 26.37
N SER A 422 -1.80 -0.14 27.11
CA SER A 422 -3.23 0.13 26.99
C SER A 422 -3.58 1.52 27.47
N LYS A 423 -2.95 2.01 28.55
CA LYS A 423 -3.16 3.38 29.02
C LYS A 423 -2.66 4.40 27.98
N ALA A 424 -1.46 4.21 27.44
CA ALA A 424 -0.94 5.07 26.38
C ALA A 424 -1.81 5.00 25.11
N ALA A 425 -2.31 3.82 24.76
CA ALA A 425 -3.23 3.62 23.65
C ALA A 425 -4.59 4.29 23.87
N GLU A 426 -5.13 4.25 25.09
CA GLU A 426 -6.37 4.97 25.44
C GLU A 426 -6.17 6.50 25.38
N GLU A 427 -4.99 7.00 25.74
CA GLU A 427 -4.65 8.42 25.62
C GLU A 427 -4.47 8.83 24.14
N LEU A 428 -3.87 7.98 23.30
CA LEU A 428 -3.59 8.27 21.90
C LEU A 428 -4.78 8.02 20.95
N PHE A 429 -5.52 6.93 21.15
CA PHE A 429 -6.60 6.49 20.27
C PHE A 429 -7.99 6.76 20.85
N GLY A 430 -8.06 7.40 22.02
CA GLY A 430 -9.31 7.71 22.70
C GLY A 430 -9.72 6.67 23.73
N ARG A 431 -10.54 7.13 24.69
CA ARG A 431 -11.01 6.32 25.81
C ARG A 431 -11.96 5.24 25.30
N ALA A 432 -11.53 3.99 25.36
CA ALA A 432 -12.40 2.89 25.02
C ALA A 432 -13.57 2.80 26.00
N THR A 433 -14.75 2.43 25.51
CA THR A 433 -15.91 2.17 26.35
C THR A 433 -15.62 1.03 27.32
N ASP A 434 -16.03 1.21 28.58
CA ASP A 434 -15.79 0.24 29.65
C ASP A 434 -16.43 -1.12 29.29
N GLY A 435 -15.59 -2.07 28.87
CA GLY A 435 -15.99 -3.45 28.66
C GLY A 435 -16.02 -3.94 27.21
N GLY A 436 -15.36 -3.25 26.27
CA GLY A 436 -15.28 -3.49 24.83
C GLY A 436 -15.55 -4.91 24.29
N THR A 437 -16.00 -4.95 23.05
CA THR A 437 -16.70 -6.09 22.46
C THR A 437 -15.84 -7.36 22.47
N ARG A 438 -16.49 -8.54 22.41
CA ARG A 438 -15.75 -9.82 22.39
C ARG A 438 -14.74 -9.89 21.24
N GLN A 439 -15.07 -9.25 20.12
CA GLN A 439 -14.24 -9.16 18.94
C GLN A 439 -13.06 -8.20 19.12
N GLU A 440 -13.26 -7.01 19.70
CA GLU A 440 -12.15 -6.11 20.02
C GLU A 440 -11.08 -6.78 20.88
N ARG A 441 -11.49 -7.62 21.83
CA ARG A 441 -10.56 -8.38 22.69
C ARG A 441 -9.65 -9.35 21.94
N LEU A 442 -9.97 -9.69 20.69
CA LEU A 442 -9.09 -10.48 19.82
C LEU A 442 -7.89 -9.69 19.33
N PHE A 443 -8.04 -8.38 19.15
CA PHE A 443 -6.96 -7.48 18.73
C PHE A 443 -5.94 -7.30 19.85
N TRP A 444 -4.72 -6.89 19.48
CA TRP A 444 -3.77 -6.39 20.47
C TRP A 444 -4.38 -5.17 21.16
N LEU A 445 -4.07 -4.95 22.45
CA LEU A 445 -4.60 -3.81 23.22
C LEU A 445 -6.13 -3.82 23.47
N GLY A 446 -6.86 -4.85 23.03
CA GLY A 446 -8.28 -5.04 23.37
C GLY A 446 -9.18 -4.00 22.70
N PRO A 447 -9.99 -3.20 23.44
CA PRO A 447 -10.93 -2.23 22.86
C PRO A 447 -10.31 -1.22 21.89
N ALA A 448 -9.15 -0.65 22.21
CA ALA A 448 -8.41 0.26 21.32
C ALA A 448 -7.65 -0.48 20.19
N GLY A 449 -7.77 -1.81 20.16
CA GLY A 449 -6.97 -2.68 19.31
C GLY A 449 -7.15 -2.51 17.81
N PRO A 450 -8.39 -2.38 17.29
CA PRO A 450 -8.60 -2.12 15.87
C PRO A 450 -7.90 -0.82 15.42
N ALA A 451 -8.11 0.29 16.14
CA ALA A 451 -7.49 1.57 15.84
C ALA A 451 -5.95 1.50 15.88
N ALA A 452 -5.39 0.87 16.93
CA ALA A 452 -3.95 0.68 17.04
C ALA A 452 -3.38 -0.21 15.92
N MET A 453 -4.09 -1.28 15.51
CA MET A 453 -3.68 -2.14 14.42
C MET A 453 -3.70 -1.40 13.07
N LEU A 454 -4.70 -0.56 12.83
CA LEU A 454 -4.76 0.28 11.63
C LEU A 454 -3.61 1.30 11.60
N HIS A 455 -3.27 1.89 12.74
CA HIS A 455 -2.10 2.76 12.87
C HIS A 455 -0.78 2.00 12.63
N MET A 456 -0.64 0.77 13.14
CA MET A 456 0.52 -0.08 12.85
C MET A 456 0.62 -0.42 11.35
N LEU A 457 -0.50 -0.69 10.67
CA LEU A 457 -0.51 -0.92 9.23
C LEU A 457 -0.08 0.33 8.45
N ARG A 458 -0.58 1.52 8.83
CA ARG A 458 -0.15 2.82 8.29
C ARG A 458 1.35 3.04 8.42
N LEU A 459 1.88 2.91 9.64
CA LEU A 459 3.31 3.07 9.91
C LEU A 459 4.16 2.09 9.09
N THR A 460 3.71 0.83 9.00
CA THR A 460 4.43 -0.19 8.24
C THR A 460 4.44 0.13 6.74
N MET A 461 3.32 0.62 6.19
CA MET A 461 3.24 1.10 4.82
C MET A 461 4.21 2.26 4.59
N LEU A 462 4.15 3.29 5.43
CA LEU A 462 5.01 4.47 5.36
C LEU A 462 6.50 4.11 5.42
N TRP A 463 6.91 3.28 6.39
CA TRP A 463 8.31 2.85 6.52
C TRP A 463 8.78 1.98 5.36
N THR A 464 7.91 1.15 4.81
CA THR A 464 8.25 0.36 3.60
C THR A 464 8.50 1.28 2.41
N ILE A 465 7.70 2.34 2.26
CA ILE A 465 7.82 3.32 1.17
C ILE A 465 9.07 4.19 1.35
N ILE A 466 9.34 4.68 2.57
CA ILE A 466 10.56 5.43 2.88
C ILE A 466 11.80 4.55 2.63
N SER A 467 11.77 3.29 3.06
CA SER A 467 12.86 2.33 2.81
C SER A 467 13.08 2.09 1.32
N LEU A 468 12.02 2.00 0.53
CA LEU A 468 12.10 1.87 -0.94
C LEU A 468 12.66 3.14 -1.58
N ALA A 469 12.22 4.33 -1.15
CA ALA A 469 12.73 5.60 -1.67
C ALA A 469 14.23 5.79 -1.34
N LEU A 470 14.65 5.41 -0.13
CA LEU A 470 16.06 5.38 0.25
C LEU A 470 16.87 4.40 -0.61
N LEU A 471 16.31 3.23 -0.93
CA LEU A 471 16.92 2.30 -1.88
C LEU A 471 17.15 2.99 -3.22
N LEU A 472 16.10 3.54 -3.82
CA LEU A 472 16.14 4.09 -5.17
C LEU A 472 17.08 5.30 -5.28
N SER A 473 17.05 6.19 -4.29
CA SER A 473 17.88 7.41 -4.28
C SER A 473 19.37 7.13 -4.04
N HIS A 474 19.71 6.28 -3.07
CA HIS A 474 21.10 6.12 -2.63
C HIS A 474 21.84 4.97 -3.32
N SER A 475 21.12 3.89 -3.67
CA SER A 475 21.78 2.69 -4.21
C SER A 475 22.26 2.88 -5.64
N VAL A 476 21.59 3.68 -6.47
CA VAL A 476 21.96 3.87 -7.89
C VAL A 476 23.33 4.53 -8.03
N GLY A 477 23.61 5.56 -7.23
CA GLY A 477 24.93 6.21 -7.19
C GLY A 477 26.02 5.30 -6.62
N ALA A 478 25.72 4.55 -5.56
CA ALA A 478 26.65 3.56 -5.02
C ALA A 478 26.98 2.46 -6.06
N MET A 479 25.99 2.07 -6.87
CA MET A 479 26.12 1.05 -7.91
C MET A 479 26.95 1.50 -9.11
N SER A 480 26.85 2.77 -9.51
CA SER A 480 27.65 3.31 -10.62
C SER A 480 29.13 3.43 -10.24
N ALA A 481 29.42 3.72 -8.97
CA ALA A 481 30.77 3.81 -8.40
C ALA A 481 31.49 2.45 -8.25
N LEU A 482 30.76 1.33 -8.31
CA LEU A 482 31.40 0.01 -8.32
C LEU A 482 32.15 -0.23 -9.64
N GLY A 483 33.36 -0.76 -9.54
CA GLY A 483 34.15 -1.20 -10.70
C GLY A 483 33.39 -2.22 -11.57
N PRO A 484 33.75 -2.35 -12.86
CA PRO A 484 32.99 -3.12 -13.85
C PRO A 484 32.75 -4.58 -13.43
N GLU A 485 33.72 -5.22 -12.77
CA GLU A 485 33.62 -6.59 -12.29
C GLU A 485 32.57 -6.80 -11.19
N ARG A 486 32.32 -5.78 -10.35
CA ARG A 486 31.40 -5.85 -9.20
C ARG A 486 30.02 -5.29 -9.50
N ARG A 487 29.89 -4.52 -10.59
CA ARG A 487 28.64 -3.87 -11.00
C ARG A 487 27.52 -4.89 -11.22
N ALA A 488 27.79 -6.02 -11.86
CA ALA A 488 26.79 -7.07 -12.08
C ALA A 488 26.25 -7.66 -10.76
N VAL A 489 27.14 -7.94 -9.80
CA VAL A 489 26.76 -8.48 -8.49
C VAL A 489 25.93 -7.47 -7.70
N GLY A 490 26.33 -6.19 -7.71
CA GLY A 490 25.57 -5.17 -7.02
C GLY A 490 24.17 -4.95 -7.62
N TRP A 491 24.02 -5.01 -8.95
CA TRP A 491 22.69 -4.95 -9.59
C TRP A 491 21.81 -6.12 -9.18
N LEU A 492 22.38 -7.34 -9.13
CA LEU A 492 21.66 -8.51 -8.64
C LEU A 492 21.17 -8.32 -7.19
N ILE A 493 22.03 -7.81 -6.30
CA ILE A 493 21.66 -7.52 -4.90
C ILE A 493 20.55 -6.47 -4.85
N LEU A 494 20.68 -5.39 -5.62
CA LEU A 494 19.67 -4.33 -5.69
C LEU A 494 18.32 -4.88 -6.17
N THR A 495 18.30 -5.70 -7.22
CA THR A 495 17.09 -6.36 -7.72
C THR A 495 16.46 -7.25 -6.64
N VAL A 496 17.27 -8.06 -5.94
CA VAL A 496 16.78 -8.91 -4.83
C VAL A 496 16.14 -8.06 -3.73
N VAL A 497 16.80 -6.98 -3.31
CA VAL A 497 16.29 -6.08 -2.28
C VAL A 497 15.00 -5.38 -2.76
N ALA A 498 14.93 -4.97 -4.03
CA ALA A 498 13.71 -4.39 -4.61
C ALA A 498 12.55 -5.40 -4.62
N ILE A 499 12.79 -6.67 -4.96
CA ILE A 499 11.77 -7.74 -4.88
C ILE A 499 11.26 -7.91 -3.45
N VAL A 500 12.15 -7.86 -2.45
CA VAL A 500 11.73 -7.93 -1.03
C VAL A 500 10.83 -6.76 -0.65
N HIS A 501 11.08 -5.54 -1.17
CA HIS A 501 10.19 -4.40 -0.95
C HIS A 501 8.83 -4.59 -1.62
N ILE A 502 8.80 -5.04 -2.87
CA ILE A 502 7.54 -5.32 -3.58
C ILE A 502 6.72 -6.37 -2.81
N LEU A 503 7.38 -7.40 -2.30
CA LEU A 503 6.73 -8.40 -1.44
C LEU A 503 6.22 -7.78 -0.14
N ALA A 504 7.01 -6.93 0.54
CA ALA A 504 6.59 -6.23 1.75
C ALA A 504 5.35 -5.36 1.50
N ILE A 505 5.32 -4.61 0.40
CA ILE A 505 4.17 -3.79 -0.02
C ILE A 505 2.93 -4.67 -0.23
N ARG A 506 3.07 -5.77 -0.99
CA ARG A 506 1.96 -6.72 -1.21
C ARG A 506 1.45 -7.32 0.11
N LEU A 507 2.35 -7.61 1.05
CA LEU A 507 1.98 -8.12 2.37
C LEU A 507 1.23 -7.08 3.21
N VAL A 508 1.62 -5.80 3.15
CA VAL A 508 0.89 -4.71 3.83
C VAL A 508 -0.55 -4.61 3.29
N TYR A 509 -0.74 -4.63 1.97
CA TYR A 509 -2.09 -4.62 1.39
C TYR A 509 -2.89 -5.89 1.68
N ALA A 510 -2.26 -7.05 1.68
CA ALA A 510 -2.91 -8.30 2.09
C ALA A 510 -3.36 -8.23 3.57
N ALA A 511 -2.53 -7.65 4.44
CA ALA A 511 -2.87 -7.40 5.84
C ALA A 511 -4.02 -6.39 5.97
N ALA A 512 -4.00 -5.30 5.19
CA ALA A 512 -5.06 -4.31 5.14
C ALA A 512 -6.41 -4.89 4.72
N ARG A 513 -6.46 -5.72 3.67
CA ARG A 513 -7.68 -6.44 3.25
C ARG A 513 -8.18 -7.38 4.35
N THR A 514 -7.27 -8.12 4.98
CA THR A 514 -7.63 -9.03 6.08
C THR A 514 -8.14 -8.25 7.29
N TYR A 515 -7.56 -7.09 7.58
CA TYR A 515 -8.03 -6.17 8.61
C TYR A 515 -9.44 -5.67 8.30
N ALA A 516 -9.69 -5.20 7.08
CA ALA A 516 -11.02 -4.77 6.64
C ALA A 516 -12.05 -5.88 6.88
N LEU A 517 -11.78 -7.11 6.43
CA LEU A 517 -12.64 -8.27 6.68
C LEU A 517 -12.86 -8.54 8.18
N CYS A 518 -11.82 -8.42 9.00
CA CYS A 518 -11.89 -8.63 10.45
C CYS A 518 -12.69 -7.56 11.18
N VAL A 519 -12.81 -6.34 10.65
CA VAL A 519 -13.64 -5.27 11.23
C VAL A 519 -15.03 -5.20 10.60
N SER A 520 -15.24 -5.83 9.44
CA SER A 520 -16.53 -5.85 8.72
C SER A 520 -17.59 -6.75 9.33
N VAL A 521 -17.24 -7.69 10.22
CA VAL A 521 -18.19 -8.68 10.78
C VAL A 521 -18.39 -8.43 12.27
N GLY A 522 -19.48 -8.93 12.85
CA GLY A 522 -19.70 -8.87 14.29
C GLY A 522 -20.04 -7.48 14.80
N SER A 523 -19.39 -7.10 15.89
CA SER A 523 -19.70 -5.87 16.62
C SER A 523 -18.93 -4.64 16.13
N LEU A 524 -17.94 -4.84 15.25
CA LEU A 524 -17.15 -3.75 14.65
C LEU A 524 -17.69 -3.29 13.30
N ARG A 525 -18.79 -3.89 12.85
CA ARG A 525 -19.44 -3.53 11.59
C ARG A 525 -19.92 -2.08 11.62
N ASP A 526 -19.84 -1.46 10.46
CA ASP A 526 -20.39 -0.13 10.22
C ASP A 526 -21.89 -0.23 9.90
N SER A 527 -22.75 0.22 10.83
CA SER A 527 -24.21 0.18 10.65
C SER A 527 -24.70 1.17 9.61
N GLU A 528 -24.04 2.32 9.48
CA GLU A 528 -24.44 3.36 8.52
C GLU A 528 -24.19 2.87 7.09
N LEU A 529 -23.03 2.24 6.86
CA LEU A 529 -22.71 1.62 5.58
C LEU A 529 -23.67 0.47 5.23
N VAL A 530 -24.08 -0.33 6.21
CA VAL A 530 -25.09 -1.38 6.02
C VAL A 530 -26.43 -0.79 5.58
N GLU A 531 -26.89 0.26 6.26
CA GLU A 531 -28.16 0.91 5.94
C GLU A 531 -28.11 1.57 4.56
N SER A 532 -27.00 2.24 4.21
CA SER A 532 -26.76 2.81 2.89
C SER A 532 -26.89 1.77 1.79
N ILE A 533 -26.19 0.64 1.90
CA ILE A 533 -26.23 -0.43 0.89
C ILE A 533 -27.62 -1.07 0.82
N HIS A 534 -28.24 -1.34 1.97
CA HIS A 534 -29.59 -1.88 2.00
C HIS A 534 -30.61 -0.95 1.32
N ARG A 535 -30.47 0.37 1.53
CA ARG A 535 -31.28 1.38 0.86
C ARG A 535 -31.04 1.40 -0.64
N GLU A 536 -29.78 1.40 -1.08
CA GLU A 536 -29.42 1.36 -2.50
C GLU A 536 -29.98 0.11 -3.19
N GLN A 537 -29.85 -1.06 -2.57
CA GLN A 537 -30.42 -2.30 -3.08
C GLN A 537 -31.96 -2.23 -3.19
N ARG A 538 -32.63 -1.65 -2.18
CA ARG A 538 -34.09 -1.46 -2.24
C ARG A 538 -34.48 -0.52 -3.37
N LEU A 539 -33.77 0.59 -3.56
CA LEU A 539 -34.01 1.53 -4.65
C LEU A 539 -33.77 0.86 -6.02
N ALA A 540 -32.70 0.08 -6.17
CA ALA A 540 -32.42 -0.66 -7.39
C ALA A 540 -33.54 -1.68 -7.71
N LYS A 541 -34.03 -2.42 -6.70
CA LYS A 541 -35.16 -3.34 -6.85
C LYS A 541 -36.46 -2.61 -7.22
N CYS A 542 -36.74 -1.46 -6.62
CA CYS A 542 -37.89 -0.62 -6.96
C CYS A 542 -37.80 -0.06 -8.38
N ALA A 543 -36.62 0.37 -8.82
CA ALA A 543 -36.37 0.83 -10.17
C ALA A 543 -36.60 -0.31 -11.19
N GLN A 544 -36.02 -1.49 -10.94
CA GLN A 544 -36.22 -2.67 -11.78
C GLN A 544 -37.69 -3.08 -11.87
N ALA A 545 -38.43 -3.07 -10.74
CA ALA A 545 -39.86 -3.36 -10.73
C ALA A 545 -40.66 -2.32 -11.53
N THR A 546 -40.29 -1.04 -11.45
CA THR A 546 -40.91 0.05 -12.22
C THR A 546 -40.68 -0.15 -13.72
N ASP A 547 -39.48 -0.53 -14.12
CA ASP A 547 -39.17 -0.81 -15.53
C ASP A 547 -39.91 -2.04 -16.04
N MET A 548 -40.00 -3.11 -15.25
CA MET A 548 -40.83 -4.28 -15.59
C MET A 548 -42.32 -3.91 -15.77
N LEU A 549 -42.85 -3.03 -14.92
CA LEU A 549 -44.23 -2.54 -15.05
C LEU A 549 -44.43 -1.69 -16.30
N ARG A 550 -43.46 -0.84 -16.68
CA ARG A 550 -43.47 -0.08 -17.93
C ARG A 550 -43.45 -1.01 -19.14
N THR A 551 -42.60 -2.04 -19.13
CA THR A 551 -42.56 -3.05 -20.19
C THR A 551 -43.87 -3.82 -20.29
N LEU A 552 -44.47 -4.22 -19.16
CA LEU A 552 -45.76 -4.90 -19.15
C LEU A 552 -46.89 -4.00 -19.66
N HIS A 553 -46.89 -2.73 -19.27
CA HIS A 553 -47.85 -1.73 -19.75
C HIS A 553 -47.77 -1.59 -21.28
N TYR A 554 -46.56 -1.46 -21.82
CA TYR A 554 -46.32 -1.42 -23.26
C TYR A 554 -46.88 -2.66 -23.98
N TYR A 555 -46.63 -3.87 -23.47
CA TYR A 555 -47.18 -5.09 -24.07
C TYR A 555 -48.71 -5.17 -23.98
N LEU A 556 -49.31 -4.67 -22.90
CA LEU A 556 -50.77 -4.60 -22.77
C LEU A 556 -51.38 -3.61 -23.78
N GLU A 557 -50.74 -2.47 -24.01
CA GLU A 557 -51.17 -1.52 -25.04
C GLU A 557 -51.05 -2.11 -26.44
N GLN A 558 -49.94 -2.79 -26.74
CA GLN A 558 -49.76 -3.50 -28.02
C GLN A 558 -50.78 -4.61 -28.22
N THR A 559 -51.11 -5.36 -27.18
CA THR A 559 -52.14 -6.42 -27.27
C THR A 559 -53.53 -5.80 -27.49
N ARG A 560 -53.83 -4.68 -26.82
CA ARG A 560 -55.08 -3.94 -27.03
C ARG A 560 -55.19 -3.37 -28.44
N SER A 561 -54.11 -2.84 -29.01
CA SER A 561 -54.12 -2.32 -30.38
C SER A 561 -54.34 -3.43 -31.40
N ILE A 562 -53.65 -4.57 -31.26
CA ILE A 562 -53.87 -5.76 -32.11
C ILE A 562 -55.32 -6.25 -32.00
N ARG A 563 -55.86 -6.29 -30.80
CA ARG A 563 -57.26 -6.70 -30.58
C ARG A 563 -58.24 -5.76 -31.28
N ARG A 564 -58.05 -4.44 -31.20
CA ARG A 564 -58.89 -3.45 -31.90
C ARG A 564 -58.81 -3.61 -33.42
N LEU A 565 -57.63 -3.87 -33.97
CA LEU A 565 -57.45 -4.17 -35.40
C LEU A 565 -58.19 -5.44 -35.83
N LEU A 566 -58.17 -6.50 -35.00
CA LEU A 566 -58.88 -7.75 -35.27
C LEU A 566 -60.40 -7.61 -35.15
N GLU A 567 -60.89 -6.76 -34.24
CA GLU A 567 -62.33 -6.49 -34.06
C GLU A 567 -62.90 -5.58 -35.17
N GLY A 568 -62.07 -5.14 -36.13
CA GLY A 568 -62.50 -4.35 -37.28
C GLY A 568 -62.87 -2.91 -36.94
N ASP A 569 -62.33 -2.37 -35.84
CA ASP A 569 -62.55 -0.99 -35.42
C ASP A 569 -61.94 -0.03 -36.46
N PRO A 570 -62.75 0.68 -37.29
CA PRO A 570 -62.26 1.47 -38.42
C PRO A 570 -61.35 2.62 -37.98
N ASP A 571 -61.46 3.07 -36.71
CA ASP A 571 -60.64 4.12 -36.14
C ASP A 571 -59.23 3.63 -35.77
N ALA A 572 -59.04 2.32 -35.57
CA ALA A 572 -57.75 1.72 -35.19
C ALA A 572 -56.70 1.79 -36.32
N ALA A 573 -57.14 1.86 -37.59
CA ALA A 573 -56.24 1.98 -38.74
C ALA A 573 -55.57 3.37 -38.85
N SER A 574 -56.17 4.42 -38.27
CA SER A 574 -55.63 5.79 -38.32
C SER A 574 -54.64 6.11 -37.19
N ALA A 575 -54.74 5.42 -36.04
CA ALA A 575 -53.90 5.68 -34.88
C ALA A 575 -52.49 5.05 -34.92
N GLY A 576 -52.22 4.13 -35.86
CA GLY A 576 -50.95 3.39 -35.96
C GLY A 576 -49.86 4.03 -36.83
N ALA A 577 -50.10 5.22 -37.40
CA ALA A 577 -49.19 5.87 -38.35
C ALA A 577 -48.42 7.08 -37.75
N GLY A 578 -48.41 7.24 -36.43
CA GLY A 578 -47.77 8.34 -35.71
C GLY A 578 -46.51 7.95 -34.96
#